data_AF-A0A3M1BD85-F1
#
_entry.id   AF-A0A3M1BD85-F1
#
_cell.length_a   1.000
_cell.length_b   1.000
_cell.length_c   1.000
_cell.angle_alpha   90.00
_cell.angle_beta   90.00
_cell.angle_gamma   90.00
#
_symmetry.space_group_name_H-M   'P 1'
#
loop_
_entity.id
_entity.type
_entity.pdbx_description
1 polymer ?
#
loop_
_entity_poly.entity_id
_entity_poly.type
_entity_poly.pdbx_seq_one_letter_code
_entity_poly.pdbx_strand_id
1 'polypeptide(L)' 'MGRFKTIDGNEAVASTAYRTNEVIAIYPITPASPMGEFSDLWAAQERKNIWGSVPHVVEMQSE' A
#
# COMPACT_ATOMS: atom_id res chain seq x y z
N MET A 1 6.41 24.56 4.04
CA MET A 1 7.59 23.68 4.12
C MET A 1 7.18 22.30 3.64
N GLY A 2 7.79 21.77 2.57
CA GLY A 2 7.50 20.39 2.13
C GLY A 2 8.00 19.38 3.16
N ARG A 3 7.24 18.31 3.41
CA ARG A 3 7.70 17.20 4.28
C ARG A 3 8.50 16.22 3.42
N PHE A 4 9.82 16.20 3.60
CA PHE A 4 10.70 15.23 2.95
C PHE A 4 10.84 13.98 3.83
N LYS A 5 10.96 12.81 3.19
CA LYS A 5 11.18 11.52 3.84
C LYS A 5 12.19 10.72 3.01
N THR A 6 13.14 10.06 3.66
CA THR A 6 14.02 9.08 3.01
C THR A 6 13.34 7.71 3.07
N ILE A 7 13.01 7.17 1.90
CA ILE A 7 12.31 5.89 1.71
C ILE A 7 12.83 5.23 0.42
N ASP A 8 12.60 3.93 0.27
CA ASP A 8 12.85 3.25 -1.01
C ASP A 8 11.69 3.45 -2.02
N GLY A 9 11.88 2.94 -3.24
CA GLY A 9 10.89 3.05 -4.31
C GLY A 9 9.59 2.30 -4.05
N ASN A 10 9.65 1.11 -3.43
CA ASN A 10 8.46 0.32 -3.12
C ASN A 10 7.59 1.05 -2.08
N GLU A 11 8.20 1.60 -1.02
CA GLU A 11 7.45 2.38 -0.03
C GLU A 11 6.83 3.64 -0.65
N ALA A 12 7.55 4.31 -1.56
CA ALA A 12 7.04 5.50 -2.26
C ALA A 12 5.82 5.18 -3.14
N VAL A 13 5.89 4.10 -3.92
CA VAL A 13 4.80 3.65 -4.79
C VAL A 13 3.61 3.16 -3.96
N ALA A 14 3.86 2.30 -2.96
CA ALA A 14 2.83 1.81 -2.06
C ALA A 14 2.10 2.99 -1.38
N SER A 15 2.82 4.01 -0.92
CA SER A 15 2.20 5.16 -0.27
C SER A 15 1.26 5.92 -1.20
N THR A 16 1.54 5.97 -2.50
CA THR A 16 0.64 6.61 -3.47
C THR A 16 -0.57 5.71 -3.73
N ALA A 17 -0.33 4.44 -4.08
CA ALA A 17 -1.38 3.46 -4.37
C ALA A 17 -2.37 3.31 -3.21
N TYR A 18 -1.87 3.17 -1.99
CA TYR A 18 -2.69 3.05 -0.77
C TYR A 18 -3.59 4.27 -0.56
N ARG A 19 -3.09 5.46 -0.85
CA ARG A 19 -3.83 6.70 -0.63
C ARG A 19 -4.91 6.93 -1.69
N THR A 20 -4.75 6.39 -2.90
CA THR A 20 -5.65 6.66 -4.03
C THR A 20 -6.70 5.58 -4.25
N ASN A 21 -6.51 4.38 -3.70
CA ASN A 21 -7.35 3.23 -3.96
C ASN A 21 -8.22 2.82 -2.76
N GLU A 22 -9.37 2.24 -3.03
CA GLU A 22 -10.26 1.64 -2.01
C GLU A 22 -10.09 0.12 -1.90
N VAL A 23 -9.55 -0.52 -2.94
CA VAL A 23 -9.30 -1.97 -3.00
C VAL A 23 -7.90 -2.21 -3.56
N ILE A 24 -7.17 -3.14 -2.97
CA ILE A 24 -5.81 -3.52 -3.37
C ILE A 24 -5.72 -5.05 -3.35
N ALA A 25 -5.83 -5.69 -4.51
CA ALA A 25 -5.58 -7.12 -4.65
C ALA A 25 -4.08 -7.35 -4.88
N ILE A 26 -3.47 -8.26 -4.14
CA ILE A 26 -2.02 -8.51 -4.16
C ILE A 26 -1.70 -10.00 -4.35
N TYR A 27 -0.51 -10.25 -4.89
CA TYR A 27 0.15 -11.55 -4.88
C TYR A 27 1.67 -11.33 -4.73
N PRO A 28 2.38 -12.07 -3.87
CA PRO A 28 3.79 -11.82 -3.60
C PRO A 28 4.70 -12.31 -4.74
N ILE A 29 5.47 -11.40 -5.32
CA ILE A 29 6.54 -11.70 -6.28
C ILE A 29 7.74 -10.75 -6.12
N THR A 30 8.96 -11.30 -6.05
CA THR A 30 10.19 -10.50 -5.95
C THR A 30 10.43 -9.73 -7.26
N PRO A 31 10.76 -8.42 -7.22
CA PRO A 31 11.08 -7.58 -6.05
C PRO A 31 9.92 -6.69 -5.55
N ALA A 32 8.69 -6.95 -5.99
CA ALA A 32 7.51 -6.10 -5.76
C ALA A 32 6.77 -6.39 -4.45
N SER A 33 6.98 -7.56 -3.82
CA SER A 33 6.30 -7.96 -2.57
C SER A 33 6.23 -6.88 -1.48
N PRO A 34 7.28 -6.07 -1.23
CA PRO A 34 7.21 -5.02 -0.20
C PRO A 34 6.07 -4.00 -0.41
N MET A 35 5.63 -3.75 -1.65
CA MET A 35 4.49 -2.84 -1.89
C MET A 35 3.18 -3.39 -1.31
N GLY A 36 2.96 -4.70 -1.45
CA GLY A 36 1.82 -5.39 -0.88
C GLY A 36 1.89 -5.44 0.65
N GLU A 37 3.07 -5.75 1.19
CA GLU A 37 3.32 -5.80 2.64
C GLU A 37 3.09 -4.43 3.31
N PHE A 38 3.55 -3.33 2.71
CA PHE A 38 3.26 -1.99 3.22
C PHE A 38 1.76 -1.67 3.18
N SER A 39 1.07 -2.07 2.11
CA SER A 39 -0.36 -1.83 1.96
C SER A 39 -1.16 -2.59 3.02
N ASP A 40 -0.84 -3.88 3.23
CA ASP A 40 -1.46 -4.71 4.25
C ASP A 40 -1.20 -4.17 5.67
N LEU A 41 0.06 -3.81 5.96
CA LEU A 41 0.46 -3.22 7.24
C LEU A 41 -0.31 -1.92 7.54
N TRP A 42 -0.44 -1.03 6.56
CA TRP A 42 -1.18 0.23 6.77
C TRP A 42 -2.69 0.00 6.92
N ALA A 43 -3.26 -0.98 6.22
CA ALA A 43 -4.65 -1.38 6.41
C ALA A 43 -4.90 -1.95 7.81
N ALA A 44 -4.01 -2.81 8.31
CA ALA A 44 -4.05 -3.32 9.68
C ALA A 44 -3.90 -2.22 10.75
N GLN A 45 -3.26 -1.10 10.42
CA GLN A 45 -3.17 0.10 11.26
C GLN A 45 -4.36 1.07 11.11
N GLU A 46 -5.42 0.67 10.41
CA GLU A 46 -6.61 1.48 10.13
C GLU A 46 -6.30 2.82 9.45
N ARG A 47 -5.21 2.88 8.66
CA ARG A 47 -4.82 4.11 7.98
C ARG A 47 -5.83 4.42 6.88
N LYS A 48 -6.42 5.61 6.92
CA LYS A 48 -7.38 6.03 5.89
C LYS A 48 -6.69 6.53 4.62
N ASN A 49 -7.29 6.21 3.47
CA ASN A 49 -6.95 6.78 2.18
C ASN A 49 -7.54 8.21 2.03
N ILE A 50 -7.41 8.81 0.84
CA ILE A 50 -7.93 10.17 0.59
C ILE A 50 -9.47 10.25 0.56
N TRP A 51 -10.14 9.10 0.46
CA TRP A 51 -11.61 8.99 0.47
C TRP A 51 -12.17 8.80 1.89
N GLY A 52 -11.30 8.68 2.89
CA GLY A 52 -11.69 8.47 4.29
C GLY A 52 -12.02 7.03 4.65
N SER A 53 -11.83 6.08 3.72
CA SER A 53 -11.96 4.64 3.93
C SER A 53 -10.60 3.99 4.17
N VAL A 54 -10.58 2.83 4.84
CA VAL A 54 -9.38 1.97 4.89
C VAL A 54 -9.42 1.08 3.64
N PRO A 55 -8.38 1.08 2.77
CA PRO A 55 -8.34 0.20 1.62
C PRO A 55 -8.51 -1.26 2.01
N HIS A 56 -9.36 -1.98 1.27
CA HIS A 56 -9.52 -3.42 1.43
C HIS A 56 -8.37 -4.13 0.70
N VAL A 57 -7.40 -4.64 1.47
CA VAL A 57 -6.26 -5.40 0.95
C VAL A 57 -6.59 -6.89 0.98
N VAL A 58 -6.36 -7.60 -0.13
CA VAL A 58 -6.62 -9.04 -0.21
C VAL A 58 -5.51 -9.73 -0.99
N GLU A 59 -4.96 -10.79 -0.41
CA GLU A 59 -4.02 -11.68 -1.10
C GLU A 59 -4.79 -12.72 -1.94
N MET A 60 -4.41 -12.82 -3.21
CA MET A 60 -5.00 -13.73 -4.19
C MET A 60 -4.17 -15.01 -4.32
N GLN A 61 -4.66 -16.00 -5.08
CA GLN A 61 -3.90 -17.25 -5.32
C GLN A 61 -2.80 -17.12 -6.39
N SER A 62 -2.89 -16.10 -7.24
CA SER A 62 -1.98 -15.76 -8.34
C SER A 62 -2.20 -14.30 -8.73
N GLU A 63 -1.31 -13.74 -9.56
CA GLU A 63 -1.59 -12.50 -10.32
C GLU A 63 -2.82 -12.63 -11.24
#